data_AF-A0A368GTK4-F1
#
_entry.id   AF-A0A368GTK4-F1
#
_cell.length_a   1.000
_cell.length_b   1.000
_cell.length_c   1.000
_cell.angle_alpha   90.00
_cell.angle_beta   90.00
_cell.angle_gamma   90.00
#
_symmetry.space_group_name_H-M   'P 1'
#
loop_
_entity.id
_entity.type
_entity.pdbx_description
1 polymer ?
#
loop_
_entity_poly.entity_id
_entity_poly.type
_entity_poly.pdbx_seq_one_letter_code
_entity_poly.pdbx_strand_id
1 'polypeptide(L)'
;MGDVFDKLEQEQLQCLISRDICHELLGHVPLFADLEFAQFSQEIGLASLGASDEVIKQLATLYWFTIEFGICLQNGERKAYGAGLLSSFGELQYSLSDKPQVAPFDPSVTSTTEYPITEYQPKYFLAESFASAKAKLQAWASTIPRSFQVRYNAYTQRIEVLDRVSELQRMVREIKGEITTLEDALGKVNMAVS
;
A
#
# COMPACT_ATOMS: atom_id res chain seq x y z
N MET A 1 -8.50 29.18 -32.94
CA MET A 1 -9.13 29.12 -31.60
C MET A 1 -9.46 27.68 -31.20
N GLY A 2 -9.76 26.78 -32.15
CA GLY A 2 -9.83 25.32 -31.91
C GLY A 2 -8.51 24.70 -31.46
N ASP A 3 -7.39 24.97 -32.16
CA ASP A 3 -6.08 24.38 -31.83
C ASP A 3 -5.51 24.73 -30.43
N VAL A 4 -5.97 25.83 -29.81
CA VAL A 4 -5.55 26.22 -28.46
C VAL A 4 -6.38 25.48 -27.40
N PHE A 5 -7.66 25.23 -27.68
CA PHE A 5 -8.52 24.41 -26.84
C PHE A 5 -8.12 22.93 -26.91
N ASP A 6 -7.76 22.42 -28.10
CA ASP A 6 -7.26 21.04 -28.26
C ASP A 6 -5.91 20.83 -27.56
N LYS A 7 -5.02 21.83 -27.57
CA LYS A 7 -3.76 21.78 -26.81
C LYS A 7 -3.98 21.89 -25.30
N LEU A 8 -4.93 22.71 -24.85
CA LEU A 8 -5.30 22.79 -23.44
C LEU A 8 -5.95 21.48 -22.95
N GLU A 9 -6.77 20.81 -23.76
CA GLU A 9 -7.31 19.48 -23.43
C GLU A 9 -6.22 18.40 -23.40
N GLN A 10 -5.26 18.43 -24.32
CA GLN A 10 -4.12 17.50 -24.34
C GLN A 10 -3.14 17.74 -23.18
N GLU A 11 -2.84 19.01 -22.85
CA GLU A 11 -2.00 19.37 -21.70
C GLU A 11 -2.70 19.10 -20.37
N GLN A 12 -4.04 19.20 -20.31
CA GLN A 12 -4.83 18.80 -19.14
C GLN A 12 -4.97 17.27 -19.01
N LEU A 13 -4.98 16.52 -20.13
CA LEU A 13 -4.87 15.05 -20.09
C LEU A 13 -3.47 14.57 -19.69
N GLN A 14 -2.45 15.42 -19.83
CA GLN A 14 -1.08 15.17 -19.36
C GLN A 14 -0.89 15.67 -17.92
N CYS A 15 -1.91 15.54 -17.07
CA CYS A 15 -1.85 15.96 -15.67
C CYS A 15 -0.95 15.00 -14.86
N LEU A 16 0.35 15.30 -14.81
CA LEU A 16 1.32 14.61 -13.93
C LEU A 16 1.66 15.37 -12.65
N ILE A 17 1.13 16.59 -12.45
CA ILE A 17 1.64 17.47 -11.38
C ILE A 17 0.58 17.86 -10.34
N SER A 18 -0.72 17.80 -10.65
CA SER A 18 -1.77 18.14 -9.70
C SER A 18 -2.42 16.87 -9.16
N ARG A 19 -2.18 16.54 -7.89
CA ARG A 19 -3.04 15.64 -7.09
C ARG A 19 -4.42 16.29 -6.93
N ASP A 20 -5.18 16.26 -8.02
CA ASP A 20 -6.54 16.78 -8.07
C ASP A 20 -7.54 15.71 -7.63
N ILE A 21 -8.80 16.09 -7.55
CA ILE A 21 -9.86 15.16 -7.15
C ILE A 21 -10.02 13.98 -8.12
N CYS A 22 -9.63 14.13 -9.39
CA CYS A 22 -9.67 13.03 -10.35
C CYS A 22 -8.64 11.97 -10.00
N HIS A 23 -7.41 12.37 -9.66
CA HIS A 23 -6.37 11.45 -9.18
C HIS A 23 -6.82 10.69 -7.93
N GLU A 24 -7.41 11.38 -6.96
CA GLU A 24 -7.88 10.74 -5.73
C GLU A 24 -9.03 9.74 -6.00
N LEU A 25 -10.05 10.15 -6.76
CA LEU A 25 -11.25 9.36 -7.00
C LEU A 25 -11.03 8.20 -7.98
N LEU A 26 -10.18 8.38 -8.99
CA LEU A 26 -9.94 7.37 -10.02
C LEU A 26 -8.72 6.49 -9.71
N GLY A 27 -7.70 7.06 -9.06
CA GLY A 27 -6.47 6.37 -8.71
C GLY A 27 -6.55 5.66 -7.37
N HIS A 28 -6.78 6.41 -6.29
CA HIS A 28 -6.69 5.86 -4.92
C HIS A 28 -7.96 5.14 -4.46
N VAL A 29 -9.12 5.79 -4.56
CA VAL A 29 -10.38 5.31 -3.96
C VAL A 29 -10.75 3.88 -4.36
N PRO A 30 -10.63 3.44 -5.63
CA PRO A 30 -11.02 2.09 -6.02
C PRO A 30 -10.22 1.00 -5.30
N LEU A 31 -8.94 1.25 -5.00
CA LEU A 31 -8.08 0.26 -4.34
C LEU A 31 -8.34 0.16 -2.84
N PHE A 32 -8.81 1.22 -2.20
CA PHE A 32 -9.23 1.15 -0.80
C PHE A 32 -10.50 0.32 -0.59
N ALA A 33 -11.20 -0.07 -1.66
CA ALA A 33 -12.26 -1.08 -1.59
C ALA A 33 -11.72 -2.52 -1.49
N ASP A 34 -10.44 -2.75 -1.80
CA ASP A 34 -9.76 -4.03 -1.59
C ASP A 34 -9.19 -4.11 -0.17
N LEU A 35 -9.54 -5.19 0.54
CA LEU A 35 -9.15 -5.38 1.94
C LEU A 35 -7.63 -5.52 2.10
N GLU A 36 -6.96 -6.24 1.22
CA GLU A 36 -5.52 -6.49 1.33
C GLU A 36 -4.74 -5.21 1.04
N PHE A 37 -5.17 -4.43 0.06
CA PHE A 37 -4.58 -3.13 -0.25
C PHE A 37 -4.81 -2.09 0.85
N ALA A 38 -6.02 -2.04 1.43
CA ALA A 38 -6.32 -1.14 2.54
C ALA A 38 -5.44 -1.47 3.77
N GLN A 39 -5.27 -2.76 4.08
CA GLN A 39 -4.36 -3.21 5.13
C GLN A 39 -2.90 -2.87 4.82
N PHE A 40 -2.43 -3.12 3.59
CA PHE A 40 -1.09 -2.76 3.16
C PHE A 40 -0.80 -1.26 3.35
N SER A 41 -1.75 -0.41 2.95
CA SER A 41 -1.64 1.05 3.10
C SER A 41 -1.62 1.47 4.57
N GLN A 42 -2.44 0.82 5.40
CA GLN A 42 -2.42 1.06 6.84
C GLN A 42 -1.07 0.68 7.47
N GLU A 43 -0.41 -0.40 7.03
CA GLU A 43 0.89 -0.82 7.56
C GLU A 43 1.99 0.22 7.32
N ILE A 44 2.00 0.90 6.17
CA ILE A 44 2.92 2.03 5.93
C ILE A 44 2.69 3.13 6.97
N GLY A 45 1.42 3.47 7.22
CA GLY A 45 1.05 4.45 8.24
C GLY A 45 1.46 4.04 9.65
N LEU A 46 1.21 2.79 10.04
CA LEU A 46 1.57 2.28 11.38
C LEU A 46 3.09 2.20 11.59
N ALA A 47 3.85 1.87 10.54
CA ALA A 47 5.31 1.85 10.58
C ALA A 47 5.91 3.25 10.76
N SER A 48 5.22 4.30 10.28
CA SER A 48 5.68 5.70 10.40
C SER A 48 5.59 6.27 11.81
N LEU A 49 4.74 5.71 12.67
CA LEU A 49 4.48 6.25 14.00
C LEU A 49 5.70 6.11 14.92
N GLY A 50 6.32 7.25 15.25
CA GLY A 50 7.52 7.32 16.08
C GLY A 50 8.81 6.95 15.34
N ALA A 51 8.79 6.84 14.02
CA ALA A 51 9.96 6.62 13.20
C ALA A 51 10.83 7.89 13.08
N SER A 52 12.12 7.72 12.79
CA SER A 52 13.02 8.84 12.50
C SER A 52 12.75 9.41 11.10
N ASP A 53 13.15 10.66 10.86
CA ASP A 53 12.99 11.31 9.54
C ASP A 53 13.59 10.48 8.38
N GLU A 54 14.69 9.78 8.64
CA GLU A 54 15.32 8.90 7.66
C GLU A 54 14.40 7.73 7.26
N VAL A 55 13.77 7.10 8.27
CA VAL A 55 12.81 6.02 8.05
C VAL A 55 11.51 6.56 7.44
N ILE A 56 11.09 7.78 7.78
CA ILE A 56 9.94 8.44 7.14
C ILE A 56 10.20 8.64 5.65
N LYS A 57 11.40 9.05 5.25
CA LYS A 57 11.77 9.14 3.82
C LYS A 57 11.72 7.78 3.14
N GLN A 58 12.27 6.75 3.78
CA GLN A 58 12.20 5.37 3.29
C GLN A 58 10.76 4.88 3.09
N LEU A 59 9.88 5.16 4.05
CA LEU A 59 8.45 4.85 3.97
C LEU A 59 7.74 5.65 2.88
N ALA A 60 8.10 6.92 2.69
CA ALA A 60 7.58 7.74 1.59
C ALA A 60 8.01 7.18 0.22
N THR A 61 9.25 6.72 0.09
CA THR A 61 9.72 6.03 -1.13
C THR A 61 8.98 4.71 -1.35
N LEU A 62 8.71 3.94 -0.29
CA LEU A 62 7.88 2.73 -0.38
C LEU A 62 6.46 3.07 -0.84
N TYR A 63 5.85 4.10 -0.26
CA TYR A 63 4.54 4.60 -0.67
C TYR A 63 4.54 4.99 -2.16
N TRP A 64 5.57 5.71 -2.61
CA TRP A 64 5.73 6.13 -4.01
C TRP A 64 5.78 4.93 -4.96
N PHE A 65 6.66 3.96 -4.72
CA PHE A 65 6.82 2.81 -5.62
C PHE A 65 5.74 1.74 -5.47
N THR A 66 4.79 1.91 -4.56
CA THR A 66 3.69 0.96 -4.37
C THR A 66 2.34 1.63 -4.57
N ILE A 67 1.90 2.48 -3.66
CA ILE A 67 0.58 3.09 -3.70
C ILE A 67 0.44 4.08 -4.87
N GLU A 68 1.51 4.80 -5.24
CA GLU A 68 1.46 5.77 -6.35
C GLU A 68 1.82 5.14 -7.70
N PHE A 69 2.89 4.33 -7.76
CA PHE A 69 3.44 3.79 -9.01
C PHE A 69 3.67 2.27 -8.97
N GLY A 70 2.91 1.53 -8.16
CA GLY A 70 3.04 0.08 -8.08
C GLY A 70 2.43 -0.67 -9.26
N ILE A 71 3.05 -1.79 -9.60
CA ILE A 71 2.49 -2.79 -10.53
C ILE A 71 2.41 -4.15 -9.83
N CYS A 72 1.45 -4.98 -10.22
CA CYS A 72 1.24 -6.30 -9.63
C CYS A 72 1.17 -7.40 -10.70
N LEU A 73 1.35 -8.63 -10.25
CA LEU A 73 1.13 -9.82 -11.06
C LEU A 73 -0.30 -10.34 -10.79
N GLN A 74 -1.09 -10.50 -11.85
CA GLN A 74 -2.42 -11.08 -11.76
C GLN A 74 -2.61 -12.08 -12.89
N ASN A 75 -2.88 -13.34 -12.56
CA ASN A 75 -3.04 -14.42 -13.53
C ASN A 75 -1.87 -14.56 -14.54
N GLY A 76 -0.64 -14.28 -14.08
CA GLY A 76 0.56 -14.32 -14.92
C GLY A 76 0.79 -13.06 -15.77
N GLU A 77 -0.09 -12.07 -15.71
CA GLU A 77 0.06 -10.80 -16.44
C GLU A 77 0.43 -9.64 -15.51
N ARG A 78 1.25 -8.71 -16.01
CA ARG A 78 1.54 -7.43 -15.34
C ARG A 78 0.31 -6.53 -15.42
N LYS A 79 -0.11 -5.97 -14.27
CA LYS A 79 -1.17 -4.98 -14.16
C LYS A 79 -0.69 -3.79 -13.34
N ALA A 80 -1.18 -2.60 -13.64
CA ALA A 80 -0.93 -1.43 -12.82
C ALA A 80 -1.94 -1.36 -11.68
N TYR A 81 -1.48 -0.92 -10.52
CA TYR A 81 -2.36 -0.56 -9.40
C TYR A 81 -1.97 0.77 -8.77
N GLY A 82 -0.80 1.35 -9.06
CA GLY A 82 -0.45 2.65 -8.51
C GLY A 82 -1.45 3.74 -8.91
N ALA A 83 -1.87 4.58 -7.97
CA ALA A 83 -2.84 5.64 -8.22
C ALA A 83 -2.38 6.62 -9.29
N GLY A 84 -1.10 7.00 -9.28
CA GLY A 84 -0.47 7.82 -10.32
C GLY A 84 -0.50 7.18 -11.70
N LEU A 85 -0.38 5.84 -11.77
CA LEU A 85 -0.57 5.10 -13.02
C LEU A 85 -2.05 5.12 -13.46
N LEU A 86 -2.96 4.79 -12.55
CA LEU A 86 -4.39 4.70 -12.86
C LEU A 86 -5.02 6.04 -13.26
N SER A 87 -4.46 7.15 -12.79
CA SER A 87 -4.90 8.50 -13.14
C SER A 87 -4.16 9.12 -14.34
N SER A 88 -3.11 8.47 -14.86
CA SER A 88 -2.29 9.00 -15.96
C SER A 88 -2.30 8.04 -17.15
N PHE A 89 -3.01 8.41 -18.21
CA PHE A 89 -3.12 7.55 -19.40
C PHE A 89 -1.76 7.23 -20.03
N GLY A 90 -0.88 8.24 -20.14
CA GLY A 90 0.44 8.09 -20.74
C GLY A 90 1.36 7.20 -19.90
N GLU A 91 1.38 7.40 -18.59
CA GLU A 91 2.27 6.64 -17.71
C GLU A 91 1.75 5.20 -17.47
N LEU A 92 0.43 5.00 -17.46
CA LEU A 92 -0.17 3.67 -17.46
C LEU A 92 0.33 2.82 -18.62
N GLN A 93 0.24 3.34 -19.86
CA GLN A 93 0.72 2.63 -21.05
C GLN A 93 2.24 2.41 -21.01
N TYR A 94 2.99 3.40 -20.52
CA TYR A 94 4.44 3.31 -20.40
C TYR A 94 4.86 2.21 -19.39
N SER A 95 4.25 2.18 -18.21
CA SER A 95 4.57 1.23 -17.12
C SER A 95 4.38 -0.24 -17.51
N LEU A 96 3.44 -0.52 -18.42
CA LEU A 96 3.14 -1.87 -18.91
C LEU A 96 3.86 -2.23 -20.21
N SER A 97 4.65 -1.31 -20.77
CA SER A 97 5.49 -1.57 -21.93
C SER A 97 6.80 -2.27 -21.54
N ASP A 98 7.65 -2.55 -22.53
CA ASP A 98 9.00 -3.10 -22.29
C ASP A 98 10.08 -2.01 -22.14
N LYS A 99 9.68 -0.73 -22.08
CA LYS A 99 10.61 0.41 -21.94
C LYS A 99 11.16 0.57 -20.52
N PRO A 100 10.36 0.57 -19.45
CA PRO A 100 10.89 0.77 -18.11
C PRO A 100 11.51 -0.50 -17.53
N GLN A 101 12.39 -0.33 -16.55
CA GLN A 101 12.88 -1.45 -15.76
C GLN A 101 11.77 -1.94 -14.81
N VAL A 102 11.60 -3.25 -14.71
CA VAL A 102 10.72 -3.88 -13.71
C VAL A 102 11.55 -4.77 -12.79
N ALA A 103 11.39 -4.59 -11.47
CA ALA A 103 12.04 -5.41 -10.46
C ALA A 103 11.00 -5.97 -9.47
N PRO A 104 11.25 -7.11 -8.81
CA PRO A 104 10.38 -7.57 -7.72
C PRO A 104 10.34 -6.57 -6.57
N PHE A 105 9.16 -6.39 -5.97
CA PHE A 105 9.04 -5.57 -4.77
C PHE A 105 9.81 -6.20 -3.61
N ASP A 106 10.76 -5.44 -3.08
CA ASP A 106 11.55 -5.73 -1.88
C ASP A 106 11.71 -4.40 -1.10
N PRO A 107 11.08 -4.26 0.07
CA PRO A 107 11.13 -3.01 0.83
C PRO A 107 12.55 -2.51 1.13
N SER A 108 13.52 -3.41 1.30
CA SER A 108 14.91 -3.04 1.61
C SER A 108 15.59 -2.34 0.44
N VAL A 109 15.24 -2.72 -0.79
CA VAL A 109 15.78 -2.13 -2.02
C VAL A 109 14.92 -0.94 -2.47
N THR A 110 13.59 -1.11 -2.42
CA THR A 110 12.64 -0.10 -2.88
C THR A 110 12.75 1.18 -2.06
N SER A 111 12.87 1.08 -0.73
CA SER A 111 12.90 2.25 0.18
C SER A 111 14.09 3.21 -0.05
N THR A 112 15.17 2.74 -0.66
CA THR A 112 16.37 3.54 -0.96
C THR A 112 16.51 3.84 -2.45
N THR A 113 15.52 3.50 -3.27
CA THR A 113 15.56 3.75 -4.72
C THR A 113 15.20 5.21 -5.00
N GLU A 114 16.02 5.92 -5.77
CA GLU A 114 15.73 7.29 -6.22
C GLU A 114 14.70 7.29 -7.36
N TYR A 115 13.92 8.36 -7.46
CA TYR A 115 12.90 8.52 -8.49
C TYR A 115 12.78 9.97 -8.99
N PRO A 116 12.51 10.18 -10.29
CA PRO A 116 12.15 11.48 -10.80
C PRO A 116 10.70 11.82 -10.44
N ILE A 117 10.42 13.11 -10.20
CA ILE A 117 9.06 13.60 -9.89
C ILE A 117 8.36 14.11 -11.17
N THR A 118 9.12 14.58 -12.16
CA THR A 118 8.59 15.30 -13.34
C THR A 118 8.57 14.46 -14.62
N GLU A 119 9.10 13.25 -14.58
CA GLU A 119 9.26 12.36 -15.73
C GLU A 119 8.67 10.99 -15.42
N TYR A 120 8.40 10.20 -16.46
CA TYR A 120 7.94 8.83 -16.26
C TYR A 120 8.96 8.01 -15.45
N GLN A 121 8.46 7.17 -14.55
CA GLN A 121 9.33 6.41 -13.67
C GLN A 121 10.22 5.46 -14.48
N PRO A 122 11.56 5.52 -14.34
CA PRO A 122 12.47 4.64 -15.08
C PRO A 122 12.39 3.20 -14.58
N LYS A 123 11.87 2.99 -13.36
CA LYS A 123 11.79 1.71 -12.68
C LYS A 123 10.47 1.56 -11.94
N TYR A 124 9.86 0.39 -12.07
CA TYR A 124 8.66 -0.02 -11.34
C TYR A 124 8.93 -1.27 -10.52
N PHE A 125 8.19 -1.44 -9.43
CA PHE A 125 8.29 -2.61 -8.56
C PHE A 125 7.04 -3.49 -8.67
N LEU A 126 7.26 -4.77 -8.92
CA LEU A 126 6.23 -5.78 -9.11
C LEU A 126 5.90 -6.48 -7.79
N ALA A 127 4.67 -6.29 -7.32
CA ALA A 127 4.10 -7.07 -6.23
C ALA A 127 3.52 -8.39 -6.78
N GLU A 128 3.87 -9.52 -6.17
CA GLU A 128 3.28 -10.82 -6.51
C GLU A 128 1.80 -10.90 -6.12
N SER A 129 1.46 -10.29 -4.98
CA SER A 129 0.10 -10.08 -4.47
C SER A 129 0.14 -8.99 -3.40
N PHE A 130 -1.00 -8.40 -3.06
CA PHE A 130 -1.08 -7.45 -1.95
C PHE A 130 -0.76 -8.12 -0.60
N ALA A 131 -1.21 -9.35 -0.39
CA ALA A 131 -0.79 -10.16 0.76
C ALA A 131 0.74 -10.30 0.87
N SER A 132 1.42 -10.63 -0.23
CA SER A 132 2.88 -10.78 -0.27
C SER A 132 3.59 -9.45 -0.02
N ALA A 133 3.12 -8.36 -0.64
CA ALA A 133 3.65 -7.02 -0.41
C ALA A 133 3.50 -6.59 1.05
N LYS A 134 2.34 -6.83 1.66
CA LYS A 134 2.09 -6.56 3.09
C LYS A 134 3.01 -7.36 4.00
N ALA A 135 3.18 -8.66 3.75
CA ALA A 135 4.06 -9.50 4.55
C ALA A 135 5.53 -9.03 4.46
N LYS A 136 6.01 -8.69 3.26
CA LYS A 136 7.35 -8.12 3.06
C LYS A 136 7.52 -6.80 3.80
N LEU A 137 6.54 -5.90 3.71
CA LEU A 137 6.55 -4.62 4.41
C LEU A 137 6.57 -4.80 5.92
N GLN A 138 5.74 -5.68 6.48
CA GLN A 138 5.73 -5.99 7.91
C GLN A 138 7.07 -6.54 8.39
N ALA A 139 7.68 -7.46 7.62
CA ALA A 139 9.00 -7.99 7.94
C ALA A 139 10.06 -6.89 7.95
N TRP A 140 10.08 -6.02 6.95
CA TRP A 140 11.00 -4.86 6.91
C TRP A 140 10.73 -3.88 8.05
N ALA A 141 9.46 -3.54 8.32
CA ALA A 141 9.07 -2.62 9.38
C ALA A 141 9.48 -3.13 10.77
N SER A 142 9.52 -4.44 10.98
CA SER A 142 10.01 -5.05 12.22
C SER A 142 11.49 -4.78 12.52
N THR A 143 12.28 -4.42 11.50
CA THR A 143 13.70 -4.05 11.64
C THR A 143 13.90 -2.58 12.00
N ILE A 144 12.86 -1.74 11.91
CA ILE A 144 12.94 -0.32 12.25
C ILE A 144 13.23 -0.21 13.76
N PRO A 145 14.27 0.51 14.18
CA PRO A 145 14.58 0.68 15.60
C PRO A 145 13.50 1.56 16.26
N ARG A 146 12.66 0.94 17.08
CA ARG A 146 11.63 1.62 17.88
C ARG A 146 11.49 0.99 19.26
N SER A 147 11.28 1.83 20.28
CA SER A 147 11.19 1.39 21.68
C SER A 147 9.82 0.83 22.07
N PHE A 148 8.85 0.89 21.17
CA PHE A 148 7.48 0.43 21.39
C PHE A 148 6.89 -0.19 20.13
N GLN A 149 5.81 -0.95 20.30
CA GLN A 149 4.97 -1.41 19.21
C GLN A 149 3.63 -0.67 19.25
N VAL A 150 2.96 -0.54 18.11
CA VAL A 150 1.64 0.09 18.02
C VAL A 150 0.64 -0.88 17.39
N ARG A 151 -0.63 -0.73 17.76
CA ARG A 151 -1.77 -1.40 17.14
C ARG A 151 -2.87 -0.38 16.86
N TYR A 152 -3.57 -0.55 15.74
CA TYR A 152 -4.82 0.16 15.50
C TYR A 152 -5.99 -0.59 16.17
N ASN A 153 -6.77 0.12 17.00
CA ASN A 153 -8.03 -0.37 17.53
C ASN A 153 -9.18 0.17 16.68
N ALA A 154 -9.81 -0.71 15.91
CA ALA A 154 -10.90 -0.34 15.00
C ALA A 154 -12.19 0.10 15.71
N TYR A 155 -12.45 -0.38 16.93
CA TYR A 155 -13.66 0.00 17.69
C TYR A 155 -13.59 1.43 18.22
N THR A 156 -12.40 1.88 18.63
CA THR A 156 -12.20 3.22 19.16
C THR A 156 -11.59 4.18 18.14
N GLN A 157 -11.15 3.66 16.99
CA GLN A 157 -10.41 4.37 15.96
C GLN A 157 -9.15 5.06 16.51
N ARG A 158 -8.42 4.37 17.40
CA ARG A 158 -7.21 4.90 18.06
C ARG A 158 -5.99 4.02 17.83
N ILE A 159 -4.83 4.66 17.93
CA ILE A 159 -3.55 3.96 18.04
C ILE A 159 -3.30 3.63 19.51
N GLU A 160 -3.08 2.35 19.79
CA GLU A 160 -2.67 1.84 21.09
C GLU A 160 -1.17 1.57 21.07
N VAL A 161 -0.45 2.16 22.01
CA VAL A 161 0.97 1.88 22.23
C VAL A 161 1.08 0.67 23.16
N LEU A 162 1.85 -0.33 22.75
CA LEU A 162 2.01 -1.61 23.43
C LEU A 162 3.26 -1.58 24.32
N ASP A 163 3.30 -0.64 25.27
CA ASP A 163 4.45 -0.39 26.17
C ASP A 163 4.18 -0.84 27.63
N ARG A 164 2.95 -1.23 27.96
CA ARG A 164 2.54 -1.65 29.31
C ARG A 164 2.02 -3.08 29.34
N VAL A 165 2.36 -3.79 30.41
CA VAL A 165 1.91 -5.18 30.66
C VAL A 165 0.38 -5.28 30.67
N SER A 166 -0.33 -4.28 31.20
CA SER A 166 -1.80 -4.26 31.23
C SER A 166 -2.41 -4.27 29.82
N GLU A 167 -1.82 -3.54 28.88
CA GLU A 167 -2.28 -3.43 27.49
C GLU A 167 -2.00 -4.74 26.74
N LEU A 168 -0.81 -5.32 26.93
CA LEU A 168 -0.46 -6.63 26.38
C LEU A 168 -1.40 -7.73 26.91
N GLN A 169 -1.70 -7.72 28.22
CA GLN A 169 -2.65 -8.67 28.81
C GLN A 169 -4.07 -8.46 28.28
N ARG A 170 -4.50 -7.22 28.02
CA ARG A 170 -5.79 -6.94 27.37
C ARG A 170 -5.84 -7.54 25.98
N MET A 171 -4.82 -7.29 25.16
CA MET A 171 -4.71 -7.86 23.82
C MET A 171 -4.74 -9.40 23.82
N VAL A 172 -4.00 -10.05 24.73
CA VAL A 172 -4.04 -11.51 24.85
C VAL A 172 -5.45 -12.02 25.17
N ARG A 173 -6.20 -11.33 26.03
CA ARG A 173 -7.59 -11.71 26.33
C ARG A 173 -8.52 -11.54 25.12
N GLU A 174 -8.35 -10.46 24.36
CA GLU A 174 -9.12 -10.22 23.13
C GLU A 174 -8.86 -11.31 22.10
N ILE A 175 -7.60 -11.61 21.80
CA ILE A 175 -7.20 -12.67 20.86
C ILE A 175 -7.75 -14.03 21.31
N LYS A 176 -7.69 -14.34 22.62
CA LYS A 176 -8.28 -15.57 23.14
C LYS A 176 -9.79 -15.65 22.89
N GLY A 177 -10.52 -14.54 23.04
CA GLY A 177 -11.94 -14.49 22.73
C GLY A 177 -12.25 -14.74 21.25
N GLU A 178 -11.43 -14.20 20.35
CA GLU A 178 -11.51 -14.47 18.91
C GLU A 178 -11.24 -15.94 18.59
N ILE A 179 -10.20 -16.53 19.20
CA ILE A 179 -9.89 -17.97 19.04
C ILE A 179 -11.04 -18.84 19.51
N THR A 180 -11.62 -18.59 20.69
CA THR A 180 -12.78 -19.35 21.19
C THR A 180 -13.97 -19.25 20.24
N THR A 181 -14.24 -18.05 19.69
CA THR A 181 -15.31 -17.86 18.69
C THR A 181 -15.06 -18.69 17.43
N LEU A 182 -13.80 -18.77 16.98
CA LEU A 182 -13.39 -19.59 15.84
C LEU A 182 -13.55 -21.09 16.12
N GLU A 183 -13.14 -21.55 17.30
CA GLU A 183 -13.29 -22.95 17.73
C GLU A 183 -14.77 -23.37 17.76
N ASP A 184 -15.64 -22.53 18.34
CA ASP A 184 -17.09 -22.76 18.37
C ASP A 184 -17.70 -22.83 16.96
N ALA A 185 -17.26 -21.95 16.06
CA ALA A 185 -17.72 -21.94 14.67
C ALA A 185 -17.30 -23.22 13.93
N LEU A 186 -16.04 -23.65 14.09
CA LEU A 186 -15.52 -24.89 13.52
C LEU A 186 -16.29 -26.12 14.02
N GLY A 187 -16.60 -26.17 15.32
CA GLY A 187 -17.42 -27.24 15.90
C GLY A 187 -18.79 -27.36 15.23
N LYS A 188 -19.47 -26.22 15.00
CA LYS A 188 -20.79 -26.18 14.33
C LYS A 188 -20.73 -26.59 12.86
N VAL A 189 -19.70 -26.17 12.13
CA VAL A 189 -19.53 -26.55 10.73
C VAL A 189 -19.27 -28.06 10.60
N ASN A 190 -18.42 -28.63 11.45
CA ASN A 190 -18.13 -30.06 11.42
C ASN A 190 -19.35 -30.94 11.77
N MET A 191 -20.22 -30.48 12.68
CA MET A 191 -21.48 -31.17 12.99
C MET A 191 -22.51 -31.11 11.86
N ALA A 192 -22.47 -30.08 11.00
CA ALA A 192 -23.40 -29.92 9.88
C ALA A 192 -23.00 -30.69 8.61
N VAL A 193 -21.74 -31.16 8.54
CA VAL A 193 -21.18 -31.94 7.42
C VAL A 193 -21.21 -33.45 7.71
N SER A 194 -21.62 -33.87 8.91
CA SER A 194 -21.80 -35.27 9.33
C SER A 194 -23.27 -35.68 9.31
#